data_AF-A0A382VMB1-F1
#
_entry.id   AF-A0A382VMB1-F1
#
_cell.length_a   1.000
_cell.length_b   1.000
_cell.length_c   1.000
_cell.angle_alpha   90.00
_cell.angle_beta   90.00
_cell.angle_gamma   90.00
#
_symmetry.space_group_name_H-M   'P 1'
#
loop_
_entity.id
_entity.type
_entity.pdbx_description
1 polymer ?
#
loop_
_entity_poly.entity_id
_entity_poly.type
_entity_poly.pdbx_seq_one_letter_code
_entity_poly.pdbx_strand_id
1 'polypeptide(L)'
;TDYLSEDGYVCGLSGKWHLGHSMKPQKSFDMWFPCQFGGGPYYAAPMIKDGEPYVETSGYITDIMTDKALDFIDEHASKRPFYLSVHYTAPHSPLIDNHPRELVDSYNACEFPSIPRIPLRDAATWKPFPEPETEEWKESLKGYFASITAVDMNVGRIFEKLKDQSIADNTLVIFTSDNGFSCGHHGFWGKGNGTYPMNMYDNSIKVPAIFWHPGRIPAGAVTDIMVSQYDFMHTVLDYAGIEADLQDREQLPGRSFADALHGIEGAGDDMVVVFDEYGPVRMI
;
A
#
# COMPACT_ATOMS: atom_id res chain seq x y z
N THR A 1 -10.30 11.22 -4.87
CA THR A 1 -9.86 11.63 -6.22
C THR A 1 -10.84 12.59 -6.85
N ASP A 2 -12.15 12.44 -6.68
CA ASP A 2 -13.15 13.40 -7.17
C ASP A 2 -12.81 14.86 -6.83
N TYR A 3 -12.58 15.18 -5.56
CA TYR A 3 -12.18 16.53 -5.13
C TYR A 3 -10.88 17.03 -5.77
N LEU A 4 -9.87 16.15 -5.89
CA LEU A 4 -8.60 16.49 -6.54
C LEU A 4 -8.83 16.81 -8.04
N SER A 5 -9.62 15.99 -8.72
CA SER A 5 -9.95 16.14 -10.13
C SER A 5 -10.75 17.42 -10.40
N GLU A 6 -11.71 17.75 -9.53
CA GLU A 6 -12.47 19.00 -9.58
C GLU A 6 -11.58 20.23 -9.36
N ASP A 7 -10.54 20.12 -8.55
CA ASP A 7 -9.50 21.14 -8.35
C ASP A 7 -8.40 21.14 -9.46
N GLY A 8 -8.58 20.32 -10.51
CA GLY A 8 -7.72 20.34 -11.70
C GLY A 8 -6.53 19.37 -11.66
N TYR A 9 -6.45 18.48 -10.67
CA TYR A 9 -5.46 17.40 -10.65
C TYR A 9 -5.77 16.37 -11.73
N VAL A 10 -4.71 15.87 -12.37
CA VAL A 10 -4.77 14.62 -13.15
C VAL A 10 -4.54 13.44 -12.21
N CYS A 11 -5.43 12.45 -12.27
CA CYS A 11 -5.44 11.35 -11.31
C CYS A 11 -5.16 10.01 -12.01
N GLY A 12 -4.21 9.23 -11.48
CA GLY A 12 -3.85 7.93 -12.02
C GLY A 12 -3.91 6.81 -10.99
N LEU A 13 -4.28 5.61 -11.43
CA LEU A 13 -4.16 4.37 -10.66
C LEU A 13 -3.39 3.32 -11.46
N SER A 14 -2.36 2.76 -10.83
CA SER A 14 -1.62 1.59 -11.31
C SER A 14 -1.58 0.53 -10.20
N GLY A 15 -2.17 -0.64 -10.45
CA GLY A 15 -2.09 -1.80 -9.56
C GLY A 15 -3.39 -2.22 -8.89
N LYS A 16 -3.37 -2.67 -7.64
CA LYS A 16 -4.54 -3.28 -6.99
C LYS A 16 -5.67 -2.25 -6.75
N TRP A 17 -6.88 -2.57 -7.21
CA TRP A 17 -8.11 -1.83 -6.89
C TRP A 17 -8.92 -2.51 -5.78
N HIS A 18 -9.38 -3.74 -6.02
CA HIS A 18 -10.10 -4.60 -5.05
C HIS A 18 -11.37 -4.00 -4.40
N LEU A 19 -11.98 -2.97 -4.99
CA LEU A 19 -13.29 -2.42 -4.55
C LEU A 19 -14.44 -2.82 -5.50
N GLY A 20 -14.25 -3.88 -6.28
CA GLY A 20 -15.20 -4.35 -7.29
C GLY A 20 -15.13 -3.58 -8.62
N HIS A 21 -15.73 -4.17 -9.66
CA HIS A 21 -15.94 -3.54 -10.98
C HIS A 21 -14.69 -2.93 -11.64
N SER A 22 -13.53 -3.59 -11.54
CA SER A 22 -12.25 -3.17 -12.14
C SER A 22 -12.32 -2.93 -13.66
N MET A 23 -13.20 -3.65 -14.36
CA MET A 23 -13.49 -3.48 -15.79
C MET A 23 -14.04 -2.10 -16.17
N LYS A 24 -14.62 -1.36 -15.21
CA LYS A 24 -15.13 -0.02 -15.45
C LYS A 24 -14.16 0.99 -14.83
N PRO A 25 -13.48 1.84 -15.64
CA PRO A 25 -12.71 2.95 -15.12
C PRO A 25 -13.54 3.78 -14.14
N GLN A 26 -12.98 4.00 -12.96
CA GLN A 26 -13.67 4.77 -11.93
C GLN A 26 -13.62 6.26 -12.24
N LYS A 27 -14.64 6.99 -11.78
CA LYS A 27 -14.72 8.44 -11.96
C LYS A 27 -13.44 9.11 -11.43
N SER A 28 -13.03 10.18 -12.09
CA SER A 28 -11.91 11.02 -11.66
C SER A 28 -10.55 10.30 -11.62
N PHE A 29 -10.39 9.24 -12.43
CA PHE A 29 -9.09 8.71 -12.82
C PHE A 29 -8.91 8.88 -14.33
N ASP A 30 -7.90 9.65 -14.73
CA ASP A 30 -7.46 9.83 -16.11
C ASP A 30 -6.65 8.62 -16.61
N MET A 31 -5.89 7.96 -15.73
CA MET A 31 -5.24 6.67 -16.02
C MET A 31 -5.85 5.57 -15.16
N TRP A 32 -6.30 4.49 -15.79
CA TRP A 32 -6.89 3.33 -15.12
C TRP A 32 -6.18 2.03 -15.50
N PHE A 33 -5.26 1.59 -14.63
CA PHE A 33 -4.51 0.35 -14.82
C PHE A 33 -4.58 -0.60 -13.62
N PRO A 34 -5.77 -1.12 -13.24
CA PRO A 34 -5.87 -1.98 -12.09
C PRO A 34 -5.59 -3.47 -12.39
N CYS A 35 -5.33 -4.26 -11.36
CA CYS A 35 -5.52 -5.72 -11.44
C CYS A 35 -6.98 -6.05 -11.77
N GLN A 36 -7.20 -7.08 -12.60
CA GLN A 36 -8.54 -7.55 -12.91
C GLN A 36 -9.27 -8.04 -11.65
N PHE A 37 -8.55 -8.67 -10.73
CA PHE A 37 -9.08 -9.18 -9.46
C PHE A 37 -8.36 -8.55 -8.26
N GLY A 38 -8.75 -8.95 -7.05
CA GLY A 38 -8.16 -8.49 -5.80
C GLY A 38 -6.75 -9.03 -5.49
N GLY A 39 -6.28 -9.98 -6.30
CA GLY A 39 -4.96 -10.59 -6.29
C GLY A 39 -4.73 -11.33 -7.60
N GLY A 40 -3.58 -11.95 -7.78
CA GLY A 40 -3.25 -12.65 -9.01
C GLY A 40 -1.83 -13.22 -9.00
N PRO A 41 -1.42 -13.89 -10.09
CA PRO A 41 -0.03 -14.29 -10.25
C PRO A 41 0.87 -13.06 -10.42
N TYR A 42 2.15 -13.22 -10.10
CA TYR A 42 3.14 -12.15 -10.28
C TYR A 42 3.69 -12.05 -11.71
N TYR A 43 3.48 -13.08 -12.51
CA TYR A 43 3.85 -13.14 -13.92
C TYR A 43 2.60 -13.40 -14.75
N ALA A 44 2.51 -12.78 -15.94
CA ALA A 44 1.31 -12.84 -16.78
C ALA A 44 0.03 -12.46 -16.00
N ALA A 45 0.13 -11.45 -15.13
CA ALA A 45 -0.97 -11.01 -14.29
C ALA A 45 -2.11 -10.44 -15.16
N PRO A 46 -3.37 -10.86 -14.94
CA PRO A 46 -4.50 -10.24 -15.60
C PRO A 46 -4.77 -8.85 -15.01
N MET A 47 -4.62 -7.84 -15.86
CA MET A 47 -4.85 -6.43 -15.57
C MET A 47 -5.98 -5.90 -16.44
N ILE A 48 -6.43 -4.68 -16.15
CA ILE A 48 -7.33 -3.90 -16.99
C ILE A 48 -6.56 -2.65 -17.41
N LYS A 49 -6.63 -2.27 -18.68
CA LYS A 49 -6.13 -1.00 -19.18
C LYS A 49 -7.28 -0.23 -19.80
N ASP A 50 -7.65 0.89 -19.16
CA ASP A 50 -8.70 1.80 -19.63
C ASP A 50 -10.05 1.12 -19.92
N GLY A 51 -10.36 0.09 -19.14
CA GLY A 51 -11.60 -0.70 -19.22
C GLY A 51 -11.49 -1.98 -20.05
N GLU A 52 -10.36 -2.23 -20.70
CA GLU A 52 -10.15 -3.42 -21.52
C GLU A 52 -9.21 -4.43 -20.84
N PRO A 53 -9.43 -5.75 -20.98
CA PRO A 53 -8.51 -6.76 -20.47
C PRO A 53 -7.10 -6.58 -21.05
N TYR A 54 -6.10 -6.64 -20.17
CA TYR A 54 -4.69 -6.49 -20.50
C TYR A 54 -3.87 -7.57 -19.81
N VAL A 55 -2.97 -8.22 -20.53
CA VAL A 55 -2.00 -9.16 -19.97
C VAL A 55 -0.64 -8.88 -20.57
N GLU A 56 0.30 -8.47 -19.74
CA GLU A 56 1.71 -8.44 -20.13
C GLU A 56 2.28 -9.84 -19.91
N THR A 57 2.71 -10.50 -20.99
CA THR A 57 3.16 -11.91 -20.91
C THR A 57 4.62 -12.05 -20.45
N SER A 58 5.34 -10.94 -20.33
CA SER A 58 6.73 -10.90 -19.91
C SER A 58 6.95 -9.87 -18.78
N GLY A 59 7.83 -10.20 -17.84
CA GLY A 59 8.13 -9.30 -16.72
C GLY A 59 7.30 -9.58 -15.46
N TYR A 60 7.75 -8.96 -14.38
CA TYR A 60 7.21 -9.13 -13.03
C TYR A 60 6.23 -8.00 -12.72
N ILE A 61 5.07 -8.32 -12.15
CA ILE A 61 3.96 -7.35 -12.05
C ILE A 61 4.31 -6.11 -11.21
N THR A 62 5.15 -6.24 -10.19
CA THR A 62 5.64 -5.09 -9.41
C THR A 62 6.40 -4.10 -10.31
N ASP A 63 7.19 -4.61 -11.26
CA ASP A 63 7.91 -3.77 -12.21
C ASP A 63 6.94 -3.14 -13.22
N ILE A 64 6.02 -3.93 -13.77
CA ILE A 64 5.02 -3.45 -14.75
C ILE A 64 4.12 -2.35 -14.15
N MET A 65 3.65 -2.51 -12.91
CA MET A 65 2.87 -1.48 -12.22
C MET A 65 3.68 -0.18 -12.06
N THR A 66 4.97 -0.31 -11.77
CA THR A 66 5.89 0.83 -11.65
C THR A 66 6.13 1.47 -13.00
N ASP A 67 6.34 0.70 -14.06
CA ASP A 67 6.53 1.20 -15.42
C ASP A 67 5.33 2.07 -15.85
N LYS A 68 4.10 1.64 -15.56
CA LYS A 68 2.89 2.45 -15.81
C LYS A 68 2.79 3.70 -14.95
N ALA A 69 3.29 3.65 -13.73
CA ALA A 69 3.40 4.83 -12.89
C ALA A 69 4.44 5.84 -13.47
N LEU A 70 5.57 5.35 -13.97
CA LEU A 70 6.60 6.18 -14.60
C LEU A 70 6.10 6.79 -15.91
N ASP A 71 5.41 6.01 -16.75
CA ASP A 71 4.76 6.49 -17.98
C ASP A 71 3.79 7.65 -17.66
N PHE A 72 2.97 7.52 -16.61
CA PHE A 72 2.06 8.58 -16.16
C PHE A 72 2.80 9.85 -15.73
N ILE A 73 3.88 9.72 -14.95
CA ILE A 73 4.69 10.87 -14.50
C ILE A 73 5.31 11.57 -15.71
N ASP A 74 5.88 10.83 -16.65
CA ASP A 74 6.43 11.37 -17.91
C ASP A 74 5.38 12.13 -18.73
N GLU A 75 4.15 11.64 -18.78
CA GLU A 75 3.09 12.27 -19.55
C GLU A 75 2.52 13.54 -18.89
N HIS A 76 2.36 13.54 -17.57
CA HIS A 76 1.47 14.50 -16.90
C HIS A 76 2.14 15.46 -15.93
N ALA A 77 3.22 15.06 -15.24
CA ALA A 77 3.70 15.77 -14.06
C ALA A 77 4.25 17.18 -14.34
N SER A 78 4.67 17.46 -15.58
CA SER A 78 5.12 18.79 -16.02
C SER A 78 3.99 19.73 -16.49
N LYS A 79 2.76 19.23 -16.62
CA LYS A 79 1.64 19.96 -17.25
C LYS A 79 0.60 20.45 -16.25
N ARG A 80 0.31 19.65 -15.24
CA ARG A 80 -0.74 19.89 -14.23
C ARG A 80 -0.34 19.20 -12.91
N PRO A 81 -0.88 19.65 -11.75
CA PRO A 81 -0.73 18.88 -10.52
C PRO A 81 -1.33 17.49 -10.70
N PHE A 82 -0.76 16.48 -10.02
CA PHE A 82 -1.17 15.10 -10.20
C PHE A 82 -1.35 14.36 -8.87
N TYR A 83 -2.22 13.36 -8.92
CA TYR A 83 -2.37 12.33 -7.90
C TYR A 83 -2.13 10.98 -8.54
N LEU A 84 -1.23 10.18 -7.97
CA LEU A 84 -0.91 8.86 -8.52
C LEU A 84 -0.92 7.81 -7.40
N SER A 85 -1.84 6.87 -7.51
CA SER A 85 -1.92 5.68 -6.68
C SER A 85 -1.14 4.53 -7.34
N VAL A 86 -0.03 4.12 -6.72
CA VAL A 86 0.71 2.90 -7.11
C VAL A 86 0.47 1.83 -6.05
N HIS A 87 -0.44 0.91 -6.34
CA HIS A 87 -0.90 -0.09 -5.38
C HIS A 87 -0.31 -1.46 -5.73
N TYR A 88 0.84 -1.79 -5.15
CA TYR A 88 1.45 -3.10 -5.36
C TYR A 88 0.59 -4.23 -4.79
N THR A 89 0.59 -5.39 -5.47
CA THR A 89 0.02 -6.62 -4.91
C THR A 89 0.96 -7.29 -3.92
N ALA A 90 2.28 -7.06 -4.03
CA ALA A 90 3.26 -7.51 -3.05
C ALA A 90 3.02 -6.91 -1.65
N PRO A 91 3.23 -7.68 -0.57
CA PRO A 91 3.80 -9.03 -0.52
C PRO A 91 2.74 -10.16 -0.45
N HIS A 92 1.60 -10.01 -1.13
CA HIS A 92 0.54 -11.00 -1.09
C HIS A 92 0.94 -12.33 -1.73
N SER A 93 0.31 -13.43 -1.31
CA SER A 93 0.48 -14.75 -1.95
C SER A 93 0.09 -14.72 -3.44
N PRO A 94 0.67 -15.58 -4.29
CA PRO A 94 1.58 -16.70 -4.00
C PRO A 94 3.03 -16.28 -3.69
N LEU A 95 3.71 -16.99 -2.78
CA LEU A 95 5.05 -16.62 -2.27
C LEU A 95 6.19 -17.49 -2.83
N ILE A 96 5.93 -18.77 -3.08
CA ILE A 96 6.93 -19.71 -3.57
C ILE A 96 6.90 -19.73 -5.09
N ASP A 97 8.07 -19.75 -5.73
CA ASP A 97 8.25 -19.82 -7.19
C ASP A 97 7.50 -18.73 -7.98
N ASN A 98 7.28 -17.56 -7.37
CA ASN A 98 6.51 -16.46 -7.93
C ASN A 98 7.23 -15.11 -7.90
N HIS A 99 8.51 -15.08 -7.54
CA HIS A 99 9.31 -13.85 -7.48
C HIS A 99 10.65 -14.03 -8.20
N PRO A 100 11.34 -12.93 -8.59
CA PRO A 100 12.64 -13.02 -9.24
C PRO A 100 13.63 -13.84 -8.42
N ARG A 101 14.20 -14.88 -9.03
CA ARG A 101 14.98 -15.89 -8.31
C ARG A 101 16.20 -15.28 -7.60
N GLU A 102 16.85 -14.31 -8.22
CA GLU A 102 17.97 -13.56 -7.61
C GLU A 102 17.58 -12.89 -6.29
N LEU A 103 16.39 -12.26 -6.23
CA LEU A 103 15.91 -11.64 -5.01
C LEU A 103 15.58 -12.69 -3.95
N VAL A 104 14.92 -13.79 -4.33
CA VAL A 104 14.63 -14.90 -3.40
C VAL A 104 15.92 -15.49 -2.84
N ASP A 105 16.90 -15.74 -3.70
CA ASP A 105 18.19 -16.32 -3.32
C ASP A 105 19.03 -15.39 -2.44
N SER A 106 18.82 -14.07 -2.51
CA SER A 106 19.47 -13.11 -1.59
C SER A 106 19.12 -13.35 -0.12
N TYR A 107 17.99 -14.01 0.15
CA TYR A 107 17.54 -14.39 1.49
C TYR A 107 17.98 -15.80 1.93
N ASN A 108 18.79 -16.53 1.15
CA ASN A 108 19.18 -17.90 1.46
C ASN A 108 19.90 -18.06 2.81
N ALA A 109 20.64 -17.04 3.26
CA ALA A 109 21.33 -17.02 4.54
C ALA A 109 20.57 -16.23 5.63
N CYS A 110 19.32 -15.81 5.36
CA CYS A 110 18.55 -15.03 6.32
C CYS A 110 17.82 -15.94 7.32
N GLU A 111 18.11 -15.75 8.61
CA GLU A 111 17.49 -16.51 9.71
C GLU A 111 16.12 -15.94 10.13
N PHE A 112 15.67 -14.83 9.56
CA PHE A 112 14.39 -14.18 9.90
C PHE A 112 14.14 -14.07 11.42
N PRO A 113 15.02 -13.38 12.18
CA PRO A 113 14.98 -13.38 13.64
C PRO A 113 13.72 -12.71 14.23
N SER A 114 13.06 -11.84 13.47
CA SER A 114 11.79 -11.21 13.84
C SER A 114 10.58 -12.13 13.71
N ILE A 115 10.73 -13.31 13.09
CA ILE A 115 9.62 -14.23 12.84
C ILE A 115 9.60 -15.33 13.91
N PRO A 116 8.53 -15.47 14.70
CA PRO A 116 8.50 -16.44 15.78
C PRO A 116 8.33 -17.88 15.27
N ARG A 117 9.01 -18.85 15.91
CA ARG A 117 8.86 -20.30 15.66
C ARG A 117 7.78 -20.90 16.55
N ILE A 118 6.59 -20.34 16.47
CA ILE A 118 5.44 -20.83 17.22
C ILE A 118 4.67 -21.79 16.31
N PRO A 119 4.37 -23.03 16.75
CA PRO A 119 3.51 -23.94 15.99
C PRO A 119 2.21 -23.25 15.60
N LEU A 120 1.77 -23.49 14.38
CA LEU A 120 0.51 -22.91 13.92
C LEU A 120 -0.63 -23.50 14.76
N ARG A 121 -1.54 -22.65 15.21
CA ARG A 121 -2.76 -23.11 15.89
C ARG A 121 -3.65 -23.81 14.85
N ASP A 122 -4.46 -24.76 15.29
CA ASP A 122 -5.52 -25.41 14.48
C ASP A 122 -6.55 -24.41 13.87
N ALA A 123 -6.41 -23.12 14.21
CA ALA A 123 -7.03 -21.96 13.61
C ALA A 123 -6.94 -21.98 12.08
N ALA A 124 -8.07 -22.30 11.44
CA ALA A 124 -8.21 -22.39 9.99
C ALA A 124 -7.94 -21.05 9.29
N THR A 125 -6.68 -20.77 8.96
CA THR A 125 -6.39 -19.91 7.81
C THR A 125 -7.01 -20.58 6.57
N TRP A 126 -7.49 -19.78 5.62
CA TRP A 126 -8.15 -20.29 4.39
C TRP A 126 -7.33 -21.35 3.64
N LYS A 127 -6.02 -21.40 3.88
CA LYS A 127 -5.12 -22.49 3.55
C LYS A 127 -4.16 -22.70 4.73
N PRO A 128 -3.94 -23.92 5.23
CA PRO A 128 -2.91 -24.16 6.23
C PRO A 128 -1.56 -23.71 5.68
N PHE A 129 -0.86 -22.90 6.45
CA PHE A 129 0.48 -22.45 6.11
C PHE A 129 1.51 -23.48 6.59
N PRO A 130 2.71 -23.56 6.00
CA PRO A 130 3.74 -24.48 6.47
C PRO A 130 4.16 -24.25 7.92
N GLU A 131 4.37 -25.35 8.66
CA GLU A 131 4.90 -25.30 10.03
C GLU A 131 6.30 -24.66 10.06
N PRO A 132 6.66 -23.97 11.16
CA PRO A 132 7.98 -23.38 11.31
C PRO A 132 9.13 -24.36 11.05
N GLU A 133 10.24 -23.83 10.52
CA GLU A 133 11.48 -24.57 10.21
C GLU A 133 11.39 -25.62 9.10
N THR A 134 10.22 -25.84 8.50
CA THR A 134 10.11 -26.60 7.25
C THR A 134 10.71 -25.83 6.07
N GLU A 135 11.14 -26.54 5.03
CA GLU A 135 11.67 -25.90 3.81
C GLU A 135 10.62 -25.01 3.12
N GLU A 136 9.35 -25.45 3.09
CA GLU A 136 8.25 -24.65 2.52
C GLU A 136 8.00 -23.35 3.33
N TRP A 137 8.15 -23.39 4.66
CA TRP A 137 8.09 -22.20 5.52
C TRP A 137 9.22 -21.22 5.21
N LYS A 138 10.46 -21.72 5.11
CA LYS A 138 11.63 -20.90 4.77
C LYS A 138 11.48 -20.27 3.38
N GLU A 139 11.10 -21.05 2.37
CA GLU A 139 10.89 -20.53 1.01
C GLU A 139 9.76 -19.51 0.95
N SER A 140 8.69 -19.69 1.73
CA SER A 140 7.61 -18.70 1.80
C SER A 140 8.06 -17.38 2.45
N LEU A 141 8.91 -17.44 3.49
CA LEU A 141 9.51 -16.24 4.07
C LEU A 141 10.44 -15.54 3.10
N LYS A 142 11.31 -16.28 2.40
CA LYS A 142 12.19 -15.72 1.36
C LYS A 142 11.35 -15.02 0.29
N GLY A 143 10.29 -15.65 -0.19
CA GLY A 143 9.36 -15.04 -1.16
C GLY A 143 8.70 -13.77 -0.63
N TYR A 144 8.16 -13.82 0.59
CA TYR A 144 7.55 -12.67 1.26
C TYR A 144 8.51 -11.47 1.32
N PHE A 145 9.72 -11.65 1.88
CA PHE A 145 10.69 -10.56 2.01
C PHE A 145 11.29 -10.13 0.66
N ALA A 146 11.56 -11.06 -0.25
CA ALA A 146 12.04 -10.73 -1.60
C ALA A 146 11.03 -9.87 -2.37
N SER A 147 9.73 -10.13 -2.22
CA SER A 147 8.69 -9.32 -2.84
C SER A 147 8.62 -7.89 -2.26
N ILE A 148 8.92 -7.72 -0.96
CA ILE A 148 9.05 -6.40 -0.32
C ILE A 148 10.28 -5.67 -0.86
N THR A 149 11.43 -6.35 -1.00
CA THR A 149 12.63 -5.76 -1.65
C THR A 149 12.34 -5.32 -3.06
N ALA A 150 11.58 -6.10 -3.84
CA ALA A 150 11.18 -5.70 -5.19
C ALA A 150 10.32 -4.43 -5.18
N VAL A 151 9.41 -4.27 -4.20
CA VAL A 151 8.66 -3.03 -4.01
C VAL A 151 9.59 -1.87 -3.66
N ASP A 152 10.51 -2.04 -2.71
CA ASP A 152 11.46 -1.01 -2.30
C ASP A 152 12.33 -0.51 -3.47
N MET A 153 12.86 -1.43 -4.27
CA MET A 153 13.60 -1.09 -5.50
C MET A 153 12.76 -0.25 -6.47
N ASN A 154 11.49 -0.61 -6.65
CA ASN A 154 10.59 0.10 -7.55
C ASN A 154 10.12 1.45 -7.01
N VAL A 155 9.94 1.58 -5.68
CA VAL A 155 9.78 2.87 -5.02
C VAL A 155 11.01 3.74 -5.31
N GLY A 156 12.21 3.19 -5.22
CA GLY A 156 13.46 3.85 -5.62
C GLY A 156 13.40 4.43 -7.04
N ARG A 157 12.92 3.66 -8.03
CA ARG A 157 12.74 4.12 -9.41
C ARG A 157 11.78 5.32 -9.53
N ILE A 158 10.69 5.33 -8.75
CA ILE A 158 9.76 6.47 -8.71
C ILE A 158 10.47 7.70 -8.14
N PHE A 159 11.23 7.56 -7.05
CA PHE A 159 12.01 8.66 -6.48
C PHE A 159 13.06 9.21 -7.45
N GLU A 160 13.76 8.34 -8.18
CA GLU A 160 14.69 8.75 -9.23
C GLU A 160 13.96 9.55 -10.32
N LYS A 161 12.81 9.08 -10.79
CA LYS A 161 12.00 9.80 -11.78
C LYS A 161 11.58 11.19 -11.31
N LEU A 162 11.11 11.33 -10.06
CA LEU A 162 10.74 12.63 -9.50
C LEU A 162 11.93 13.60 -9.44
N LYS A 163 13.12 13.10 -9.11
CA LYS A 163 14.36 13.89 -9.09
C LYS A 163 14.80 14.29 -10.50
N ASP A 164 14.80 13.34 -11.44
CA ASP A 164 15.21 13.56 -12.82
C ASP A 164 14.34 14.63 -13.51
N GLN A 165 13.05 14.64 -13.20
CA GLN A 165 12.13 15.67 -13.69
C GLN A 165 12.15 16.97 -12.88
N SER A 166 12.95 17.07 -11.82
CA SER A 166 13.03 18.24 -10.93
C SER A 166 11.68 18.65 -10.32
N ILE A 167 10.86 17.66 -9.95
CA ILE A 167 9.54 17.86 -9.31
C ILE A 167 9.48 17.30 -7.88
N ALA A 168 10.59 16.75 -7.40
CA ALA A 168 10.67 16.04 -6.12
C ALA A 168 10.38 16.93 -4.90
N ASP A 169 10.79 18.20 -4.95
CA ASP A 169 10.53 19.21 -3.90
C ASP A 169 9.09 19.76 -3.93
N ASN A 170 8.33 19.45 -4.99
CA ASN A 170 6.93 19.82 -5.14
C ASN A 170 5.99 18.60 -5.14
N THR A 171 6.46 17.45 -4.67
CA THR A 171 5.66 16.21 -4.61
C THR A 171 5.63 15.67 -3.18
N LEU A 172 4.42 15.52 -2.63
CA LEU A 172 4.20 14.72 -1.43
C LEU A 172 4.20 13.23 -1.80
N VAL A 173 5.08 12.45 -1.19
CA VAL A 173 5.10 10.99 -1.32
C VAL A 173 4.61 10.36 -0.02
N ILE A 174 3.66 9.44 -0.14
CA ILE A 174 3.08 8.69 0.98
C ILE A 174 3.34 7.20 0.73
N PHE A 175 3.98 6.53 1.69
CA PHE A 175 4.18 5.08 1.66
C PHE A 175 3.44 4.44 2.83
N THR A 176 2.50 3.55 2.50
CA THR A 176 1.67 2.84 3.47
C THR A 176 1.24 1.47 2.96
N SER A 177 0.43 0.75 3.74
CA SER A 177 -0.14 -0.53 3.38
C SER A 177 -1.63 -0.58 3.71
N ASP A 178 -2.37 -1.50 3.06
CA ASP A 178 -3.80 -1.69 3.28
C ASP A 178 -4.10 -2.26 4.68
N ASN A 179 -3.21 -3.11 5.19
CA ASN A 179 -3.28 -3.77 6.49
C ASN A 179 -1.88 -4.27 6.89
N GLY A 180 -1.72 -4.66 8.15
CA GLY A 180 -0.56 -5.43 8.58
C GLY A 180 -0.57 -6.88 8.09
N PHE A 181 0.39 -7.68 8.55
CA PHE A 181 0.48 -9.11 8.28
C PHE A 181 1.25 -9.86 9.37
N SER A 182 0.80 -11.07 9.70
CA SER A 182 1.51 -11.99 10.60
C SER A 182 2.11 -13.16 9.82
N CYS A 183 3.42 -13.34 9.92
CA CYS A 183 4.14 -14.48 9.33
C CYS A 183 4.36 -15.63 10.32
N GLY A 184 3.38 -15.94 11.19
CA GLY A 184 3.51 -16.91 12.29
C GLY A 184 3.30 -16.30 13.68
N HIS A 185 3.23 -14.97 13.78
CA HIS A 185 2.89 -14.30 15.05
C HIS A 185 1.57 -14.85 15.60
N HIS A 186 1.56 -15.10 16.92
CA HIS A 186 0.43 -15.72 17.64
C HIS A 186 0.01 -17.12 17.14
N GLY A 187 0.84 -17.77 16.31
CA GLY A 187 0.56 -19.09 15.74
C GLY A 187 -0.40 -19.05 14.55
N PHE A 188 -0.39 -17.98 13.74
CA PHE A 188 -1.11 -17.95 12.46
C PHE A 188 -0.33 -17.20 11.37
N TRP A 189 -0.67 -17.51 10.12
CA TRP A 189 -0.16 -16.80 8.95
C TRP A 189 -1.29 -16.03 8.26
N GLY A 190 -1.19 -14.71 8.18
CA GLY A 190 -2.24 -13.87 7.62
C GLY A 190 -2.52 -12.63 8.45
N LYS A 191 -3.69 -12.05 8.23
CA LYS A 191 -4.21 -10.90 9.00
C LYS A 191 -5.70 -11.08 9.23
N GLY A 192 -6.23 -10.40 10.25
CA GLY A 192 -7.64 -9.98 10.25
C GLY A 192 -8.66 -11.02 9.80
N ASN A 193 -9.39 -10.66 8.75
CA ASN A 193 -10.40 -11.46 8.05
C ASN A 193 -9.87 -12.71 7.32
N GLY A 194 -8.56 -12.82 7.11
CA GLY A 194 -7.89 -13.96 6.46
C GLY A 194 -7.56 -15.11 7.42
N THR A 195 -7.92 -14.98 8.70
CA THR A 195 -7.60 -15.94 9.77
C THR A 195 -8.86 -16.38 10.52
N TYR A 196 -8.83 -17.55 11.16
CA TYR A 196 -9.94 -18.02 11.99
C TYR A 196 -9.45 -18.54 13.35
N PRO A 197 -9.80 -17.90 14.48
CA PRO A 197 -10.71 -16.76 14.59
C PRO A 197 -10.10 -15.50 13.97
N MET A 198 -10.98 -14.65 13.42
CA MET A 198 -10.61 -13.31 12.98
C MET A 198 -10.05 -12.51 14.17
N ASN A 199 -9.08 -11.65 13.92
CA ASN A 199 -8.34 -10.94 14.96
C ASN A 199 -8.03 -9.48 14.61
N MET A 200 -7.63 -8.70 15.61
CA MET A 200 -7.19 -7.31 15.49
C MET A 200 -5.86 -7.11 16.22
N TYR A 201 -4.94 -8.08 16.13
CA TYR A 201 -3.62 -7.90 16.73
C TYR A 201 -2.88 -6.75 16.05
N ASP A 202 -2.00 -6.07 16.78
CA ASP A 202 -1.16 -4.97 16.26
C ASP A 202 -0.53 -5.31 14.90
N ASN A 203 0.01 -6.53 14.74
CA ASN A 203 0.63 -6.96 13.50
C ASN A 203 -0.33 -7.04 12.31
N SER A 204 -1.65 -7.12 12.53
CA SER A 204 -2.69 -7.15 11.51
C SER A 204 -3.19 -5.74 11.13
N ILE A 205 -3.15 -4.78 12.06
CA ILE A 205 -3.80 -3.47 11.90
C ILE A 205 -2.80 -2.30 11.79
N LYS A 206 -1.60 -2.42 12.37
CA LYS A 206 -0.55 -1.42 12.22
C LYS A 206 0.13 -1.59 10.86
N VAL A 207 0.29 -0.47 10.17
CA VAL A 207 0.91 -0.37 8.85
C VAL A 207 2.02 0.68 8.86
N PRO A 208 2.97 0.62 7.91
CA PRO A 208 3.85 1.75 7.65
C PRO A 208 3.02 3.02 7.37
N ALA A 209 3.44 4.15 7.92
CA ALA A 209 2.88 5.45 7.65
C ALA A 209 4.06 6.43 7.48
N ILE A 210 4.62 6.44 6.27
CA ILE A 210 5.81 7.24 5.94
C ILE A 210 5.39 8.35 4.98
N PHE A 211 5.70 9.59 5.34
CA PHE A 211 5.43 10.77 4.55
C PHE A 211 6.74 11.47 4.21
N TRP A 212 6.89 11.88 2.96
CA TRP A 212 8.10 12.54 2.48
C TRP A 212 7.74 13.71 1.58
N HIS A 213 8.28 14.89 1.93
CA HIS A 213 8.22 16.09 1.10
C HIS A 213 9.40 17.01 1.47
N PRO A 214 10.49 17.03 0.67
CA PRO A 214 11.67 17.83 0.97
C PRO A 214 11.35 19.30 1.16
N GLY A 215 11.87 19.89 2.24
CA GLY A 215 11.67 21.30 2.56
C GLY A 215 10.28 21.64 3.10
N ARG A 216 9.34 20.69 3.21
CA ARG A 216 8.01 20.90 3.78
C ARG A 216 7.69 20.02 4.99
N ILE A 217 8.22 18.79 5.00
CA ILE A 217 8.16 17.87 6.13
C ILE A 217 9.56 17.79 6.77
N PRO A 218 9.69 17.94 8.11
CA PRO A 218 10.98 17.83 8.78
C PRO A 218 11.65 16.46 8.54
N ALA A 219 12.87 16.48 8.00
CA ALA A 219 13.61 15.26 7.68
C ALA A 219 13.98 14.47 8.93
N GLY A 220 13.74 13.16 8.92
CA GLY A 220 14.08 12.25 10.02
C GLY A 220 13.18 12.38 11.26
N ALA A 221 12.09 13.15 11.18
CA ALA A 221 11.11 13.22 12.25
C ALA A 221 10.42 11.87 12.45
N VAL A 222 10.20 11.53 13.72
CA VAL A 222 9.43 10.36 14.16
C VAL A 222 8.44 10.86 15.20
N THR A 223 7.19 10.42 15.07
CA THR A 223 6.10 10.78 15.98
C THR A 223 5.34 9.51 16.38
N ASP A 224 4.75 9.53 17.57
CA ASP A 224 3.92 8.47 18.13
C ASP A 224 2.42 8.83 18.12
N ILE A 225 2.03 9.90 17.43
CA ILE A 225 0.62 10.20 17.20
C ILE A 225 -0.06 8.99 16.55
N MET A 226 -1.27 8.71 17.03
CA MET A 226 -2.12 7.71 16.41
C MET A 226 -2.81 8.37 15.22
N VAL A 227 -2.86 7.65 14.10
CA VAL A 227 -3.62 8.04 12.90
C VAL A 227 -4.28 6.81 12.31
N SER A 228 -5.36 7.02 11.57
CA SER A 228 -6.11 5.98 10.86
C SER A 228 -6.08 6.24 9.36
N GLN A 229 -6.32 5.20 8.55
CA GLN A 229 -6.50 5.37 7.10
C GLN A 229 -7.69 6.29 6.76
N TYR A 230 -8.69 6.41 7.64
CA TYR A 230 -9.78 7.39 7.50
C TYR A 230 -9.27 8.84 7.48
N ASP A 231 -8.15 9.12 8.14
CA ASP A 231 -7.57 10.46 8.23
C ASP A 231 -6.88 10.91 6.93
N PHE A 232 -6.57 9.97 6.02
CA PHE A 232 -5.76 10.27 4.82
C PHE A 232 -6.48 11.20 3.85
N MET A 233 -7.79 11.00 3.64
CA MET A 233 -8.55 11.88 2.75
C MET A 233 -8.52 13.32 3.27
N HIS A 234 -8.78 13.51 4.57
CA HIS A 234 -8.75 14.82 5.20
C HIS A 234 -7.35 15.45 5.13
N THR A 235 -6.33 14.66 5.43
CA THR A 235 -4.94 15.12 5.44
C THR A 235 -4.46 15.52 4.05
N VAL A 236 -4.75 14.72 3.01
CA VAL A 236 -4.33 15.02 1.64
C VAL A 236 -5.00 16.29 1.11
N LEU A 237 -6.30 16.48 1.38
CA LEU A 237 -7.01 17.69 0.93
C LEU A 237 -6.48 18.95 1.62
N ASP A 238 -6.28 18.93 2.93
CA ASP A 238 -5.72 20.08 3.65
C ASP A 238 -4.27 20.36 3.25
N TYR A 239 -3.46 19.31 3.10
CA TYR A 239 -2.07 19.45 2.69
C TYR A 239 -1.94 20.03 1.27
N ALA A 240 -2.87 19.68 0.37
CA ALA A 240 -2.97 20.25 -0.97
C ALA A 240 -3.59 21.66 -1.00
N GLY A 241 -4.13 22.16 0.12
CA GLY A 241 -4.82 23.45 0.21
C GLY A 241 -6.17 23.48 -0.50
N ILE A 242 -6.84 22.32 -0.62
CA ILE A 242 -8.11 22.19 -1.34
C ILE A 242 -9.27 22.46 -0.39
N GLU A 243 -9.90 23.62 -0.56
CA GLU A 243 -11.18 23.95 0.07
C GLU A 243 -12.32 23.25 -0.68
N ALA A 244 -12.60 22.00 -0.33
CA ALA A 244 -13.82 21.37 -0.83
C ALA A 244 -15.04 21.92 -0.08
N ASP A 245 -16.13 22.19 -0.80
CA ASP A 245 -17.43 22.61 -0.22
C ASP A 245 -18.04 21.42 0.51
N LEU A 246 -17.76 21.34 1.81
CA LEU A 246 -17.94 20.14 2.60
C LEU A 246 -18.93 20.37 3.73
N GLN A 247 -20.20 20.56 3.41
CA GLN A 247 -21.25 20.34 4.41
C GLN A 247 -21.22 18.89 4.98
N ASP A 248 -20.51 17.97 4.30
CA ASP A 248 -20.40 16.56 4.66
C ASP A 248 -19.04 16.15 5.25
N ARG A 249 -17.96 16.97 5.23
CA ARG A 249 -16.63 16.52 5.74
C ARG A 249 -16.64 16.28 7.24
N GLU A 250 -17.32 17.14 8.00
CA GLU A 250 -17.47 16.94 9.45
C GLU A 250 -18.30 15.68 9.77
N GLN A 251 -19.05 15.14 8.80
CA GLN A 251 -19.84 13.92 8.95
C GLN A 251 -19.07 12.66 8.51
N LEU A 252 -17.99 12.81 7.75
CA LEU A 252 -17.14 11.70 7.34
C LEU A 252 -16.19 11.30 8.48
N PRO A 253 -15.83 10.01 8.60
CA PRO A 253 -14.87 9.57 9.59
C PRO A 253 -13.47 10.10 9.25
N GLY A 254 -12.73 10.46 10.29
CA GLY A 254 -11.35 10.89 10.20
C GLY A 254 -11.16 12.39 10.39
N ARG A 255 -9.90 12.79 10.54
CA ARG A 255 -9.48 14.18 10.72
C ARG A 255 -8.13 14.39 10.07
N SER A 256 -7.83 15.63 9.73
CA SER A 256 -6.53 15.94 9.15
C SER A 256 -5.45 15.95 10.22
N PHE A 257 -4.28 15.41 9.88
CA PHE A 257 -3.05 15.54 10.65
C PHE A 257 -1.96 16.28 9.86
N ALA A 258 -2.33 17.10 8.87
CA ALA A 258 -1.38 17.85 8.04
C ALA A 258 -0.44 18.75 8.88
N ASP A 259 -0.97 19.36 9.94
CA ASP A 259 -0.18 20.17 10.88
C ASP A 259 0.94 19.35 11.57
N ALA A 260 0.67 18.09 11.89
CA ALA A 260 1.68 17.19 12.45
C ALA A 260 2.79 16.89 11.42
N LEU A 261 2.44 16.76 10.14
CA LEU A 261 3.43 16.60 9.06
C LEU A 261 4.33 17.82 8.91
N HIS A 262 3.83 19.01 9.20
CA HIS A 262 4.61 20.26 9.22
C HIS A 262 5.44 20.45 10.50
N GLY A 263 5.35 19.51 11.45
CA GLY A 263 6.10 19.56 12.71
C GLY A 263 5.55 20.57 13.71
N ILE A 264 4.26 20.91 13.64
CA ILE A 264 3.60 21.75 14.63
C ILE A 264 3.45 20.94 15.93
N GLU A 265 4.04 21.46 17.01
CA GLU A 265 4.03 20.80 18.32
C GLU A 265 2.60 20.63 18.85
N GLY A 266 2.26 19.42 19.32
CA GLY A 266 0.93 19.06 19.83
C GLY A 266 -0.13 18.80 18.76
N ALA A 267 0.19 18.95 17.47
CA ALA A 267 -0.76 18.63 16.40
C ALA A 267 -0.95 17.11 16.27
N GLY A 268 -2.21 16.66 16.27
CA GLY A 268 -2.57 15.25 16.15
C GLY A 268 -2.62 14.47 17.47
N ASP A 269 -2.28 15.09 18.61
CA ASP A 269 -2.30 14.49 19.96
C ASP A 269 -3.70 14.30 20.57
N ASP A 270 -4.75 14.62 19.81
CA ASP A 270 -6.13 14.42 20.24
C ASP A 270 -6.46 12.92 20.37
N MET A 271 -7.49 12.59 21.14
CA MET A 271 -8.00 11.22 21.22
C MET A 271 -8.42 10.73 19.81
N VAL A 272 -7.79 9.69 19.30
CA VAL A 272 -8.23 8.97 18.10
C VAL A 272 -9.07 7.79 18.53
N VAL A 273 -10.23 7.61 17.91
CA VAL A 273 -10.97 6.35 17.97
C VAL A 273 -10.65 5.59 16.69
N VAL A 274 -9.96 4.46 16.82
CA VAL A 274 -9.59 3.62 15.67
C VAL A 274 -10.68 2.58 15.50
N PHE A 275 -11.57 2.85 14.55
CA PHE A 275 -12.53 1.85 14.10
C PHE A 275 -11.86 0.91 13.12
N ASP A 276 -11.84 -0.38 13.46
CA ASP A 276 -11.48 -1.44 12.52
C ASP A 276 -12.58 -2.50 12.50
N GLU A 277 -12.93 -2.98 11.30
CA GLU A 277 -13.96 -3.99 11.09
C GLU A 277 -13.49 -5.07 10.10
N TYR A 278 -13.41 -6.30 10.58
CA TYR A 278 -13.24 -7.50 9.78
C TYR A 278 -14.47 -8.40 9.93
N GLY A 279 -15.45 -8.21 9.03
CA GLY A 279 -16.71 -8.94 9.09
C GLY A 279 -17.40 -8.76 10.45
N PRO A 280 -17.58 -9.81 11.27
CA PRO A 280 -18.19 -9.68 12.60
C PRO A 280 -17.24 -9.17 13.70
N VAL A 281 -15.93 -9.02 13.45
CA VAL A 281 -14.97 -8.54 14.46
C VAL A 281 -14.83 -7.02 14.35
N ARG A 282 -14.99 -6.33 15.48
CA ARG A 282 -14.86 -4.87 15.59
C ARG A 282 -13.88 -4.49 16.69
N MET A 283 -13.06 -3.49 16.41
CA MET A 283 -12.25 -2.75 17.39
C MET A 283 -12.75 -1.30 17.42
N ILE A 284 -12.83 -0.72 18.62
CA ILE A 284 -13.09 0.70 18.89
C ILE A 284 -11.95 1.20 19.78
#